data_AF-A0A954HLU2-F1
#
_entry.id   AF-A0A954HLU2-F1
#
_cell.length_a   1.000
_cell.length_b   1.000
_cell.length_c   1.000
_cell.angle_alpha   90.00
_cell.angle_beta   90.00
_cell.angle_gamma   90.00
#
_symmetry.space_group_name_H-M   'P 1'
#
loop_
_entity.id
_entity.type
_entity.pdbx_description
1 polymer ?
#
loop_
_entity_poly.entity_id
_entity_poly.type
_entity_poly.pdbx_seq_one_letter_code
_entity_poly.pdbx_strand_id
1 'polypeptide(L)'
;MQMVRKDAARRAFTLIELLVVIAIIAVLIALLLPAVQQAREAARRSQCKNNLKQIGLALANYESSHRVFPPGVLGNSGSTQQNQLLHTWMAMILPEVEQANLQGKYDFNVRFSDPINAPAVVQPLPVFQCPSAVTPPEDLNFALSNYAGNAGTRAGRDDGVLFPLSTVRHRDILDGTSTTIAAGEIIHELGGWARGAMNSGGGGG
;
A
#
# COMPACT_ATOMS: atom_id res chain seq x y z
N MET A 1 -74.61 0.18 30.39
CA MET A 1 -73.34 0.34 29.68
C MET A 1 -72.38 -0.76 30.16
N GLN A 2 -72.40 -1.97 29.56
CA GLN A 2 -71.49 -3.05 29.93
C GLN A 2 -70.27 -3.01 28.99
N MET A 3 -69.07 -2.81 29.54
CA MET A 3 -67.79 -2.94 28.82
C MET A 3 -67.43 -4.42 28.72
N VAL A 4 -67.50 -4.97 27.51
CA VAL A 4 -66.95 -6.31 27.19
C VAL A 4 -65.42 -6.16 27.05
N ARG A 5 -64.66 -6.62 28.04
CA ARG A 5 -63.21 -6.81 27.89
C ARG A 5 -62.97 -8.08 27.09
N LYS A 6 -62.40 -7.95 25.89
CA LYS A 6 -61.81 -9.08 25.16
C LYS A 6 -60.52 -9.46 25.88
N ASP A 7 -60.53 -10.57 26.61
CA ASP A 7 -59.31 -11.19 27.11
C ASP A 7 -58.50 -11.71 25.91
N ALA A 8 -57.54 -10.90 25.47
CA ALA A 8 -56.54 -11.33 24.51
C ALA A 8 -55.66 -12.39 25.21
N ALA A 9 -55.87 -13.66 24.85
CA ALA A 9 -55.08 -14.79 25.32
C ALA A 9 -53.58 -14.50 25.08
N ARG A 10 -52.86 -14.14 26.13
CA ARG A 10 -51.40 -14.01 26.06
C ARG A 10 -50.83 -15.41 25.94
N ARG A 11 -50.31 -15.75 24.75
CA ARG A 11 -49.52 -16.96 24.56
C ARG A 11 -48.25 -16.82 25.40
N ALA A 12 -48.13 -17.62 26.45
CA ALA A 12 -46.89 -17.77 27.19
C ALA A 12 -45.93 -18.59 26.33
N PHE A 13 -44.75 -18.03 26.06
CA PHE A 13 -43.69 -18.70 25.31
C PHE A 13 -43.10 -19.81 26.18
N THR A 14 -42.97 -21.02 25.65
CA THR A 14 -42.37 -22.12 26.41
C THR A 14 -40.84 -21.96 26.46
N LEU A 15 -40.22 -22.39 27.56
CA LEU A 15 -38.76 -22.35 27.71
C LEU A 15 -38.05 -23.10 26.57
N ILE A 16 -38.68 -24.17 26.08
CA ILE A 16 -38.19 -25.00 24.98
C ILE A 16 -38.18 -24.22 23.66
N GLU A 17 -39.24 -23.48 23.34
CA GLU A 17 -39.28 -22.65 22.12
C GLU A 17 -38.16 -21.61 22.13
N LEU A 18 -37.87 -21.00 23.29
CA LEU A 18 -36.77 -20.04 23.41
C LEU A 18 -35.41 -20.72 23.22
N LEU A 19 -35.23 -21.90 23.81
CA LEU A 19 -33.98 -22.66 23.74
C LEU A 19 -33.67 -23.10 22.30
N VAL A 20 -34.68 -23.53 21.53
CA VAL A 20 -34.48 -23.91 20.12
C VAL A 20 -34.07 -22.71 19.27
N VAL A 21 -34.70 -21.54 19.48
CA VAL A 21 -34.37 -20.32 18.73
C VAL A 21 -32.93 -19.88 18.99
N ILE A 22 -32.49 -19.84 20.24
CA ILE A 22 -31.09 -19.48 20.55
C ILE A 22 -30.11 -20.52 20.01
N ALA A 23 -30.46 -21.82 19.99
CA ALA A 23 -29.62 -22.87 19.44
C ALA A 23 -29.42 -22.69 17.92
N ILE A 24 -30.48 -22.37 17.19
CA ILE A 24 -30.40 -22.07 15.74
C ILE A 24 -29.53 -20.84 15.50
N ILE A 25 -29.74 -19.74 16.25
CA ILE A 25 -28.93 -18.51 16.11
C ILE A 25 -27.45 -18.81 16.40
N ALA A 26 -27.14 -19.58 17.45
CA ALA A 26 -25.78 -19.95 17.80
C ALA A 26 -25.08 -20.73 16.67
N VAL A 27 -25.77 -21.71 16.06
CA VAL A 27 -25.25 -22.46 14.91
C VAL A 27 -25.03 -21.55 13.70
N LEU A 28 -25.98 -20.66 13.39
CA LEU A 28 -25.83 -19.70 12.28
C LEU A 28 -24.62 -18.79 12.49
N ILE A 29 -24.45 -18.21 13.67
CA ILE A 29 -23.30 -17.34 13.99
C ILE A 29 -21.99 -18.12 13.91
N ALA A 30 -21.95 -19.35 14.44
CA ALA A 30 -20.76 -20.21 14.41
C ALA A 30 -20.29 -20.50 12.98
N LEU A 31 -21.23 -20.63 12.03
CA LEU A 31 -20.91 -20.83 10.61
C LEU A 31 -20.57 -19.51 9.89
N LEU A 32 -21.18 -18.39 10.29
CA LEU A 32 -20.96 -17.08 9.66
C LEU A 32 -19.63 -16.44 10.05
N LEU A 33 -19.19 -16.58 11.30
CA LEU A 33 -17.95 -15.94 11.77
C LEU A 33 -16.70 -16.32 10.95
N PRO A 34 -16.38 -17.62 10.72
CA PRO A 34 -15.23 -18.00 9.91
C PRO A 34 -15.37 -17.52 8.45
N ALA A 35 -16.59 -17.56 7.89
CA ALA A 35 -16.84 -17.11 6.53
C ALA A 35 -16.61 -15.59 6.36
N VAL A 36 -17.06 -14.77 7.31
CA VAL A 36 -16.87 -13.31 7.26
C VAL A 36 -15.40 -12.94 7.34
N GLN A 37 -14.58 -13.65 8.13
CA GLN A 37 -13.14 -13.37 8.21
C GLN A 37 -12.41 -13.75 6.91
N GLN A 38 -12.75 -14.89 6.31
CA GLN A 38 -12.20 -15.29 5.02
C GLN A 38 -12.55 -14.26 3.92
N ALA A 39 -13.79 -13.79 3.91
CA ALA A 39 -14.23 -12.76 2.98
C ALA A 39 -13.49 -11.43 3.18
N ARG A 40 -13.28 -11.00 4.43
CA ARG A 40 -12.51 -9.80 4.75
C ARG A 40 -11.07 -9.90 4.28
N GLU A 41 -10.40 -11.02 4.53
CA GLU A 41 -9.01 -11.20 4.09
C GLU A 41 -8.90 -11.32 2.57
N ALA A 42 -9.86 -11.96 1.91
CA ALA A 42 -9.92 -11.95 0.44
C ALA A 42 -10.08 -10.52 -0.12
N ALA A 43 -10.88 -9.67 0.52
CA ALA A 43 -11.03 -8.28 0.13
C ALA A 43 -9.73 -7.49 0.34
N ARG A 44 -9.04 -7.66 1.48
CA ARG A 44 -7.74 -7.00 1.75
C ARG A 44 -6.66 -7.40 0.75
N ARG A 45 -6.54 -8.70 0.42
CA ARG A 45 -5.61 -9.17 -0.63
C ARG A 45 -5.95 -8.61 -2.01
N SER A 46 -7.24 -8.46 -2.31
CA SER A 46 -7.68 -7.83 -3.55
C SER A 46 -7.31 -6.35 -3.60
N GLN A 47 -7.38 -5.65 -2.47
CA GLN A 47 -6.90 -4.27 -2.35
C GLN A 47 -5.39 -4.15 -2.58
N CYS A 48 -4.56 -5.02 -1.98
CA CYS A 48 -3.11 -4.98 -2.23
C CYS A 48 -2.76 -5.19 -3.72
N LYS A 49 -3.44 -6.14 -4.38
CA LYS A 49 -3.31 -6.34 -5.83
C LYS A 49 -3.76 -5.13 -6.65
N ASN A 50 -4.83 -4.46 -6.22
CA ASN A 50 -5.32 -3.25 -6.90
C ASN A 50 -4.36 -2.07 -6.72
N ASN A 51 -3.77 -1.92 -5.55
CA ASN A 51 -2.71 -0.94 -5.31
C ASN A 51 -1.52 -1.17 -6.25
N LEU A 52 -1.06 -2.43 -6.41
CA LEU A 52 0.02 -2.76 -7.35
C LEU A 52 -0.35 -2.42 -8.81
N LYS A 53 -1.61 -2.65 -9.21
CA LYS A 53 -2.11 -2.23 -10.52
C LYS A 53 -2.13 -0.71 -10.67
N GLN A 54 -2.57 0.03 -9.65
CA GLN A 54 -2.54 1.49 -9.65
C GLN A 54 -1.11 2.02 -9.75
N ILE A 55 -0.17 1.43 -9.03
CA ILE A 55 1.26 1.74 -9.14
C ILE A 55 1.78 1.47 -10.56
N GLY A 56 1.45 0.32 -11.16
CA GLY A 56 1.85 -0.02 -12.52
C GLY A 56 1.31 0.97 -13.56
N LEU A 57 0.04 1.37 -13.43
CA LEU A 57 -0.58 2.42 -14.26
C LEU A 57 0.11 3.77 -14.05
N ALA A 58 0.43 4.11 -12.80
CA ALA A 58 1.10 5.36 -12.48
C ALA A 58 2.50 5.43 -13.08
N LEU A 59 3.28 4.34 -13.01
CA LEU A 59 4.58 4.23 -13.68
C LEU A 59 4.47 4.37 -15.20
N ALA A 60 3.46 3.74 -15.81
CA ALA A 60 3.23 3.86 -17.25
C ALA A 60 2.81 5.28 -17.66
N ASN A 61 1.96 5.95 -16.86
CA ASN A 61 1.56 7.33 -17.10
C ASN A 61 2.73 8.29 -16.96
N TYR A 62 3.57 8.09 -15.93
CA TYR A 62 4.81 8.87 -15.74
C TYR A 62 5.75 8.70 -16.94
N GLU A 63 5.98 7.46 -17.40
CA GLU A 63 6.82 7.20 -18.57
C GLU A 63 6.24 7.84 -19.83
N SER A 64 4.93 7.79 -20.01
CA SER A 64 4.27 8.40 -21.16
C SER A 64 4.46 9.92 -21.20
N SER A 65 4.45 10.60 -20.05
CA SER A 65 4.61 12.06 -19.96
C SER A 65 6.08 12.51 -19.96
N HIS A 66 6.98 11.75 -19.33
CA HIS A 66 8.40 12.10 -19.16
C HIS A 66 9.34 11.39 -20.15
N ARG A 67 8.84 10.43 -20.93
CA ARG A 67 9.60 9.57 -21.87
C ARG A 67 10.69 8.71 -21.21
N VAL A 68 10.56 8.49 -19.90
CA VAL A 68 11.49 7.73 -19.06
C VAL A 68 10.73 7.24 -17.82
N PHE A 69 11.03 6.04 -17.35
CA PHE A 69 10.55 5.59 -16.04
C PHE A 69 11.19 6.44 -14.94
N PRO A 70 10.52 6.63 -13.79
CA PRO A 70 11.13 7.36 -12.70
C PRO A 70 12.37 6.61 -12.19
N PRO A 71 13.48 7.30 -11.86
CA PRO A 71 14.60 6.66 -11.21
C PRO A 71 14.17 6.05 -9.88
N GLY A 72 14.75 4.90 -9.51
CA GLY A 72 14.44 4.23 -8.25
C GLY A 72 14.68 5.15 -7.05
N VAL A 73 15.81 5.86 -7.07
CA VAL A 73 16.13 6.95 -6.14
C VAL A 73 17.00 8.01 -6.83
N LEU A 74 16.77 9.29 -6.53
CA LEU A 74 17.63 10.41 -6.93
C LEU A 74 18.79 10.59 -5.95
N GLY A 75 19.85 9.80 -6.13
CA GLY A 75 21.09 9.93 -5.36
C GLY A 75 21.81 8.59 -5.24
N ASN A 76 23.02 8.61 -4.66
CA ASN A 76 23.75 7.37 -4.36
C ASN A 76 23.43 6.94 -2.92
N SER A 77 22.65 5.86 -2.80
CA SER A 77 22.17 5.31 -1.53
C SER A 77 23.27 4.88 -0.53
N GLY A 78 24.54 4.83 -0.94
CA GLY A 78 25.69 4.54 -0.06
C GLY A 78 26.31 5.78 0.60
N SER A 79 25.81 6.98 0.32
CA SER A 79 26.35 8.22 0.86
C SER A 79 25.45 8.79 1.96
N THR A 80 26.01 9.01 3.15
CA THR A 80 25.37 9.76 4.24
C THR A 80 25.43 11.28 4.02
N GLN A 81 25.87 11.73 2.83
CA GLN A 81 26.04 13.15 2.58
C GLN A 81 24.69 13.86 2.56
N GLN A 82 24.59 14.92 3.35
CA GLN A 82 23.38 15.75 3.45
C GLN A 82 23.00 16.40 2.12
N ASN A 83 23.95 16.55 1.19
CA ASN A 83 23.74 17.18 -0.12
C ASN A 83 23.08 16.26 -1.18
N GLN A 84 22.66 15.04 -0.81
CA GLN A 84 21.91 14.18 -1.71
C GLN A 84 20.41 14.27 -1.44
N LEU A 85 19.64 14.47 -2.51
CA LEU A 85 18.19 14.65 -2.49
C LEU A 85 17.45 13.38 -2.01
N LEU A 86 17.86 12.21 -2.52
CA LEU A 86 17.38 10.87 -2.13
C LEU A 86 15.84 10.70 -2.23
N HIS A 87 15.23 11.29 -3.26
CA HIS A 87 13.81 11.08 -3.55
C HIS A 87 13.59 9.76 -4.28
N THR A 88 12.58 8.99 -3.86
CA THR A 88 12.22 7.73 -4.52
C THR A 88 11.26 7.94 -5.68
N TRP A 89 11.16 6.93 -6.56
CA TRP A 89 10.16 6.85 -7.61
C TRP A 89 8.73 7.10 -7.11
N MET A 90 8.41 6.72 -5.86
CA MET A 90 7.09 6.92 -5.25
C MET A 90 6.73 8.40 -5.10
N ALA A 91 7.71 9.26 -4.78
CA ALA A 91 7.49 10.71 -4.70
C ALA A 91 7.22 11.33 -6.08
N MET A 92 7.81 10.76 -7.12
CA MET A 92 7.68 11.26 -8.49
C MET A 92 6.33 10.92 -9.10
N ILE A 93 5.77 9.76 -8.76
CA ILE A 93 4.48 9.31 -9.30
C ILE A 93 3.25 9.80 -8.50
N LEU A 94 3.43 10.69 -7.52
CA LEU A 94 2.34 11.17 -6.67
C LEU A 94 1.15 11.72 -7.48
N PRO A 95 1.33 12.54 -8.54
CA PRO A 95 0.23 13.00 -9.38
C PRO A 95 -0.55 11.86 -10.02
N GLU A 96 0.16 10.83 -10.47
CA GLU A 96 -0.39 9.68 -11.19
C GLU A 96 -1.15 8.72 -10.26
N VAL A 97 -0.97 8.85 -8.94
CA VAL A 97 -1.76 8.15 -7.90
C VAL A 97 -2.72 9.09 -7.16
N GLU A 98 -3.17 10.16 -7.82
CA GLU A 98 -4.15 11.13 -7.30
C GLU A 98 -3.68 11.90 -6.04
N GLN A 99 -2.36 12.04 -5.86
CA GLN A 99 -1.73 12.77 -4.75
C GLN A 99 -1.04 14.07 -5.20
N ALA A 100 -1.56 14.73 -6.24
CA ALA A 100 -1.01 16.01 -6.75
C ALA A 100 -0.97 17.11 -5.66
N ASN A 101 -1.97 17.17 -4.78
CA ASN A 101 -2.00 18.12 -3.66
C ASN A 101 -0.88 17.86 -2.64
N LEU A 102 -0.49 16.60 -2.44
CA LEU A 102 0.62 16.24 -1.57
C LEU A 102 1.96 16.59 -2.24
N GLN A 103 2.09 16.32 -3.54
CA GLN A 103 3.29 16.67 -4.30
C GLN A 103 3.55 18.18 -4.31
N GLY A 104 2.51 19.01 -4.39
CA GLY A 104 2.66 20.46 -4.29
C GLY A 104 3.22 20.98 -2.96
N LYS A 105 3.25 20.14 -1.92
CA LYS A 105 3.86 20.43 -0.60
C LYS A 105 5.25 19.81 -0.44
N TYR A 106 5.71 19.04 -1.42
CA TYR A 106 6.96 18.31 -1.40
C TYR A 106 8.01 19.05 -2.23
N ASP A 107 9.11 19.43 -1.60
CA ASP A 107 10.23 20.11 -2.25
C ASP A 107 11.30 19.11 -2.68
N PHE A 108 11.49 19.00 -4.01
CA PHE A 108 12.48 18.14 -4.64
C PHE A 108 13.90 18.74 -4.66
N ASN A 109 14.08 19.99 -4.20
CA ASN A 109 15.39 20.65 -4.15
C ASN A 109 16.14 20.43 -2.84
N VAL A 110 15.48 19.83 -1.86
CA VAL A 110 16.06 19.47 -0.56
C VAL A 110 15.93 17.97 -0.34
N ARG A 111 16.67 17.41 0.62
CA ARG A 111 16.59 15.97 0.91
C ARG A 111 15.16 15.57 1.32
N PHE A 112 14.74 14.33 1.01
CA PHE A 112 13.40 13.84 1.41
C PHE A 112 13.14 13.97 2.93
N SER A 113 14.19 13.90 3.74
CA SER A 113 14.15 13.98 5.20
C SER A 113 14.27 15.40 5.76
N ASP A 114 14.35 16.41 4.90
CA ASP A 114 14.39 17.81 5.32
C ASP A 114 13.10 18.19 6.06
N PRO A 115 13.15 19.02 7.13
CA PRO A 115 11.95 19.48 7.83
C PRO A 115 10.87 20.11 6.95
N ILE A 116 11.24 20.71 5.80
CA ILE A 116 10.28 21.24 4.81
C ILE A 116 9.36 20.13 4.28
N ASN A 117 9.90 18.93 4.08
CA ASN A 117 9.17 17.77 3.56
C ASN A 117 8.45 16.95 4.65
N ALA A 118 8.75 17.19 5.94
CA ALA A 118 8.14 16.50 7.07
C ALA A 118 6.60 16.35 6.99
N PRO A 119 5.80 17.41 6.71
CA PRO A 119 4.34 17.26 6.63
C PRO A 119 3.87 16.38 5.48
N ALA A 120 4.66 16.23 4.41
CA ALA A 120 4.31 15.38 3.29
C ALA A 120 4.66 13.92 3.59
N VAL A 121 5.89 13.65 4.06
CA VAL A 121 6.42 12.29 4.18
C VAL A 121 5.81 11.46 5.32
N VAL A 122 5.19 12.11 6.31
CA VAL A 122 4.44 11.44 7.39
C VAL A 122 3.01 11.06 6.99
N GLN A 123 2.50 11.57 5.86
CA GLN A 123 1.14 11.31 5.42
C GLN A 123 1.01 9.84 4.94
N PRO A 124 0.19 9.00 5.58
CA PRO A 124 -0.10 7.67 5.08
C PRO A 124 -0.85 7.74 3.76
N LEU A 125 -0.38 6.95 2.80
CA LEU A 125 -0.95 6.84 1.46
C LEU A 125 -1.49 5.42 1.25
N PRO A 126 -2.83 5.24 1.17
CA PRO A 126 -3.43 3.91 1.02
C PRO A 126 -2.93 3.13 -0.20
N VAL A 127 -2.57 3.82 -1.29
CA VAL A 127 -2.00 3.20 -2.50
C VAL A 127 -0.65 2.51 -2.25
N PHE A 128 0.09 2.95 -1.23
CA PHE A 128 1.38 2.37 -0.84
C PHE A 128 1.27 1.42 0.35
N GLN A 129 0.08 1.23 0.92
CA GLN A 129 -0.12 0.38 2.08
C GLN A 129 -0.97 -0.83 1.72
N CYS A 130 -0.43 -2.02 1.96
CA CYS A 130 -1.18 -3.26 1.79
C CYS A 130 -1.92 -3.58 3.10
N PRO A 131 -3.27 -3.57 3.12
CA PRO A 131 -4.04 -3.83 4.34
C PRO A 131 -3.89 -5.27 4.87
N SER A 132 -3.38 -6.20 4.05
CA SER A 132 -3.03 -7.57 4.48
C SER A 132 -1.62 -7.67 5.09
N ALA A 133 -0.77 -6.65 4.94
CA ALA A 133 0.58 -6.67 5.49
C ALA A 133 0.55 -6.37 7.00
N VAL A 134 1.33 -7.13 7.76
CA VAL A 134 1.61 -6.81 9.15
C VAL A 134 2.73 -5.77 9.15
N THR A 135 2.36 -4.50 9.26
CA THR A 135 3.35 -3.43 9.44
C THR A 135 3.85 -3.47 10.89
N PRO A 136 5.14 -3.74 11.14
CA PRO A 136 5.69 -3.62 12.49
C PRO A 136 5.47 -2.18 13.00
N PRO A 137 5.23 -2.01 14.31
CA PRO A 137 5.28 -0.70 14.92
C PRO A 137 6.74 -0.23 14.87
N GLU A 138 7.08 0.58 13.87
CA GLU A 138 8.40 1.17 13.78
C GLU A 138 8.31 2.68 14.01
N ASP A 139 9.21 3.16 14.88
CA ASP A 139 9.48 4.57 15.23
C ASP A 139 10.07 5.34 14.03
N LEU A 140 9.34 5.39 12.92
CA LEU A 140 9.78 6.06 11.71
C LEU A 140 9.03 7.38 11.57
N ASN A 141 9.79 8.46 11.41
CA ASN A 141 9.28 9.80 11.07
C ASN A 141 8.67 9.86 9.64
N PHE A 142 8.24 8.73 9.07
CA PHE A 142 7.81 8.59 7.69
C PHE A 142 6.68 7.56 7.57
N ALA A 143 5.72 7.80 6.69
CA ALA A 143 4.64 6.86 6.40
C ALA A 143 5.14 5.66 5.57
N LEU A 144 4.92 4.46 6.09
CA LEU A 144 5.39 3.21 5.50
C LEU A 144 4.79 2.92 4.11
N SER A 145 5.59 2.24 3.30
CA SER A 145 5.19 1.57 2.06
C SER A 145 5.43 0.07 2.15
N ASN A 146 4.48 -0.74 1.63
CA ASN A 146 4.61 -2.18 1.45
C ASN A 146 5.00 -2.57 0.01
N TYR A 147 5.42 -1.59 -0.78
CA TYR A 147 5.82 -1.80 -2.17
C TYR A 147 7.26 -1.35 -2.36
N ALA A 148 8.00 -2.02 -3.24
CA ALA A 148 9.37 -1.65 -3.60
C ALA A 148 9.55 -1.71 -5.10
N GLY A 149 10.48 -0.89 -5.62
CA GLY A 149 10.89 -0.93 -7.01
C GLY A 149 11.88 -2.07 -7.26
N ASN A 150 11.84 -2.67 -8.43
CA ASN A 150 12.83 -3.65 -8.85
C ASN A 150 14.08 -2.92 -9.37
N ALA A 151 15.16 -2.92 -8.59
CA ALA A 151 16.46 -2.40 -8.99
C ALA A 151 17.27 -3.40 -9.83
N GLY A 152 16.88 -4.67 -9.85
CA GLY A 152 17.51 -5.69 -10.68
C GLY A 152 17.42 -7.09 -10.12
N THR A 153 18.25 -7.98 -10.67
CA THR A 153 18.32 -9.40 -10.35
C THR A 153 19.19 -9.70 -9.13
N ARG A 154 20.13 -8.81 -8.83
CA ARG A 154 21.02 -8.89 -7.65
C ARG A 154 21.48 -7.50 -7.23
N ALA A 155 21.84 -7.38 -5.96
CA ALA A 155 22.45 -6.21 -5.36
C ALA A 155 23.56 -5.60 -6.24
N GLY A 156 23.44 -4.30 -6.55
CA GLY A 156 24.43 -3.52 -7.30
C GLY A 156 24.62 -3.88 -8.78
N ARG A 157 23.76 -4.71 -9.38
CA ARG A 157 23.80 -4.97 -10.83
C ARG A 157 23.04 -3.95 -11.65
N ASP A 158 22.08 -3.25 -11.03
CA ASP A 158 21.30 -2.17 -11.64
C ASP A 158 20.72 -2.54 -13.01
N ASP A 159 20.17 -3.76 -13.11
CA ASP A 159 19.56 -4.33 -14.31
C ASP A 159 18.03 -4.44 -14.24
N GLY A 160 17.40 -3.73 -13.30
CA GLY A 160 15.96 -3.61 -13.17
C GLY A 160 15.41 -2.33 -13.82
N VAL A 161 14.13 -2.04 -13.58
CA VAL A 161 13.49 -0.81 -14.09
C VAL A 161 13.76 0.39 -13.17
N LEU A 162 13.72 0.16 -11.85
CA LEU A 162 13.73 1.19 -10.82
C LEU A 162 15.01 1.10 -9.96
N PHE A 163 16.18 1.11 -10.59
CA PHE A 163 17.48 1.21 -9.89
C PHE A 163 17.87 2.67 -9.61
N PRO A 164 18.83 2.94 -8.72
CA PRO A 164 19.28 4.30 -8.41
C PRO A 164 19.73 5.07 -9.65
N LEU A 165 19.26 6.31 -9.82
CA LEU A 165 19.57 7.17 -10.96
C LEU A 165 19.26 6.54 -12.34
N SER A 166 18.32 5.59 -12.40
CA SER A 166 17.96 4.93 -13.65
C SER A 166 17.41 5.91 -14.69
N THR A 167 17.64 5.57 -15.96
CA THR A 167 17.15 6.33 -17.13
C THR A 167 16.44 5.41 -18.13
N VAL A 168 15.92 4.29 -17.62
CA VAL A 168 15.23 3.25 -18.40
C VAL A 168 14.01 3.86 -19.08
N ARG A 169 13.90 3.67 -20.39
CA ARG A 169 12.74 4.08 -21.20
C ARG A 169 11.95 2.85 -21.62
N HIS A 170 10.72 3.04 -22.09
CA HIS A 170 9.92 1.94 -22.63
C HIS A 170 10.66 1.11 -23.69
N ARG A 171 11.41 1.76 -24.58
CA ARG A 171 12.20 1.11 -25.64
C ARG A 171 13.37 0.25 -25.14
N ASP A 172 13.83 0.47 -23.90
CA ASP A 172 14.98 -0.24 -23.35
C ASP A 172 14.54 -1.60 -22.75
N ILE A 173 13.23 -1.82 -22.61
CA ILE A 173 12.60 -3.06 -22.14
C ILE A 173 12.32 -3.96 -23.34
N LEU A 174 13.31 -4.74 -23.74
CA LEU A 174 13.30 -5.53 -24.98
C LEU A 174 12.33 -6.73 -24.96
N ASP A 175 12.02 -7.25 -23.77
CA ASP A 175 11.09 -8.37 -23.56
C ASP A 175 9.63 -7.91 -23.42
N GLY A 176 9.39 -6.60 -23.35
CA GLY A 176 8.07 -5.98 -23.28
C GLY A 176 7.61 -5.70 -21.86
N THR A 177 6.97 -4.54 -21.67
CA THR A 177 6.54 -4.07 -20.33
C THR A 177 5.48 -4.94 -19.66
N SER A 178 4.81 -5.82 -20.41
CA SER A 178 3.86 -6.79 -19.87
C SER A 178 4.50 -7.98 -19.14
N THR A 179 5.79 -8.24 -19.37
CA THR A 179 6.53 -9.36 -18.75
C THR A 179 7.63 -8.92 -17.80
N THR A 180 7.94 -7.63 -17.75
CA THR A 180 8.97 -7.06 -16.87
C THR A 180 8.38 -6.63 -15.53
N ILE A 181 9.03 -7.00 -14.43
CA ILE A 181 8.64 -6.57 -13.09
C ILE A 181 9.26 -5.20 -12.81
N ALA A 182 8.43 -4.17 -12.66
CA ALA A 182 8.90 -2.83 -12.26
C ALA A 182 8.83 -2.61 -10.74
N ALA A 183 7.78 -3.09 -10.08
CA ALA A 183 7.57 -2.98 -8.65
C ALA A 183 6.89 -4.23 -8.08
N GLY A 184 7.06 -4.49 -6.79
CA GLY A 184 6.49 -5.64 -6.10
C GLY A 184 6.14 -5.35 -4.64
N GLU A 185 5.35 -6.23 -4.05
CA GLU A 185 5.02 -6.20 -2.62
C GLU A 185 6.19 -6.71 -1.78
N ILE A 186 6.43 -6.08 -0.63
CA ILE A 186 7.45 -6.47 0.35
C ILE A 186 6.85 -6.54 1.76
N ILE A 187 7.36 -7.46 2.58
CA ILE A 187 6.90 -7.71 3.96
C ILE A 187 8.00 -7.53 5.02
N HIS A 188 9.23 -7.32 4.57
CA HIS A 188 10.40 -7.02 5.41
C HIS A 188 11.06 -5.75 4.87
N GLU A 189 11.91 -5.12 5.69
CA GLU A 189 12.66 -3.93 5.25
C GLU A 189 11.72 -2.79 4.82
N LEU A 190 10.59 -2.64 5.50
CA LEU A 190 9.66 -1.58 5.19
C LEU A 190 10.35 -0.24 5.44
N GLY A 191 10.07 0.72 4.58
CA GLY A 191 10.49 2.09 4.81
C GLY A 191 9.43 3.07 4.40
N GLY A 192 9.69 4.33 4.73
CA GLY A 192 8.81 5.42 4.32
C GLY A 192 8.68 5.46 2.80
N TRP A 193 7.51 5.75 2.25
CA TRP A 193 7.33 5.83 0.79
C TRP A 193 8.33 6.80 0.14
N ALA A 194 8.66 7.90 0.82
CA ALA A 194 9.64 8.90 0.35
C ALA A 194 11.10 8.48 0.52
N ARG A 195 11.39 7.49 1.38
CA ARG A 195 12.74 6.96 1.65
C ARG A 195 13.05 5.70 0.84
N GLY A 196 12.04 4.86 0.60
CA GLY A 196 12.20 3.52 0.03
C GLY A 196 12.43 2.46 1.11
N ALA A 197 12.51 1.20 0.68
CA ALA A 197 12.72 0.06 1.56
C ALA A 197 14.04 0.19 2.36
N MET A 198 14.00 -0.16 3.64
CA MET A 198 15.13 -0.07 4.56
C MET A 198 15.95 -1.36 4.53
N ASN A 199 17.07 -1.34 3.79
CA ASN A 199 18.22 -2.21 4.03
C ASN A 199 18.20 -3.65 3.46
N SER A 200 18.15 -3.82 2.14
CA SER A 200 18.72 -5.01 1.46
C SER A 200 20.00 -4.56 0.76
N GLY A 201 21.13 -5.02 1.28
CA GLY A 201 22.47 -4.62 0.88
C GLY A 201 22.62 -4.44 -0.63
N GLY A 202 23.01 -3.23 -1.04
CA GLY A 202 23.32 -2.88 -2.42
C GLY A 202 22.12 -2.32 -3.21
N GLY A 203 21.77 -1.06 -2.94
CA GLY A 203 20.87 -0.29 -3.82
C GLY A 203 19.59 0.23 -3.16
N GLY A 204 19.64 0.58 -1.87
CA GLY A 204 18.60 1.33 -1.18
C GLY A 204 19.17 1.76 0.17
N GLY A 205 19.14 3.05 0.49
CA GLY A 205 19.75 3.62 1.69
C GLY A 205 18.80 4.62 2.30
#